data_AF-A0A9X3YFD5-F1
#
_entry.id   AF-A0A9X3YFD5-F1
#
_cell.length_a   1.000
_cell.length_b   1.000
_cell.length_c   1.000
_cell.angle_alpha   90.00
_cell.angle_beta   90.00
_cell.angle_gamma   90.00
#
_symmetry.space_group_name_H-M   'P 1'
#
loop_
_entity.id
_entity.type
_entity.pdbx_description
1 polymer ?
#
loop_
_entity_poly.entity_id
_entity_poly.type
_entity_poly.pdbx_seq_one_letter_code
_entity_poly.pdbx_strand_id
1 'polypeptide(L)'
;SGDVAGDRALIWSRCDRPGRLIVEWDTRSRFGNPRRMVSLITDASQDFTARVDLRGLPADQSIFYRARFEDARRGMPSEPWFGHLRSAPTRPRDIRFVWGGDTCGQGYGINPDFGGMRIYESMRMRRPDFFLHSGDVIYADGPIPAEVTAEDGSIWRNLVTEE
;
A
#
# COMPACT_ATOMS: atom_id res chain seq x y z
N SER A 1 -0.04 3.12 2.82
CA SER A 1 -0.44 4.22 3.72
C SER A 1 -1.70 4.85 3.18
N GLY A 2 -2.50 5.52 4.02
CA GLY A 2 -3.74 6.18 3.61
C GLY A 2 -4.27 7.13 4.68
N ASP A 3 -5.46 7.68 4.44
CA ASP A 3 -6.26 8.45 5.40
C ASP A 3 -5.47 9.55 6.12
N VAL A 4 -4.72 10.34 5.35
CA VAL A 4 -3.96 11.48 5.89
C VAL A 4 -4.95 12.55 6.34
N ALA A 5 -4.94 12.87 7.63
CA ALA A 5 -5.84 13.86 8.22
C ALA A 5 -5.13 14.61 9.36
N GLY A 6 -4.96 15.92 9.19
CA GLY A 6 -4.23 16.76 10.15
C GLY A 6 -2.82 16.26 10.38
N ASP A 7 -2.50 15.92 11.62
CA ASP A 7 -1.20 15.39 12.06
C ASP A 7 -1.15 13.85 12.07
N ARG A 8 -2.07 13.17 11.38
CA ARG A 8 -2.21 11.71 11.39
C ARG A 8 -2.19 11.09 9.98
N ALA A 9 -1.79 9.84 9.92
CA ALA A 9 -1.88 9.00 8.72
C ALA A 9 -1.95 7.52 9.11
N LEU A 10 -2.67 6.71 8.34
CA LEU A 10 -2.80 5.28 8.57
C LEU A 10 -1.71 4.50 7.83
N ILE A 11 -1.04 3.61 8.55
CA ILE A 11 -0.19 2.55 7.96
C ILE A 11 -0.83 1.22 8.27
N TRP A 12 -1.02 0.40 7.24
CA TRP A 12 -1.60 -0.95 7.36
C TRP A 12 -0.78 -1.92 6.53
N SER A 13 -0.75 -3.17 6.97
CA SER A 13 -0.19 -4.30 6.24
C SER A 13 -0.77 -5.62 6.76
N ARG A 14 -0.39 -6.73 6.16
CA ARG A 14 -0.79 -8.09 6.51
C ARG A 14 0.43 -8.99 6.61
N CYS A 15 0.40 -9.97 7.51
CA CYS A 15 1.44 -11.00 7.65
C CYS A 15 0.87 -12.41 7.44
N ASP A 16 1.73 -13.43 7.49
CA ASP A 16 1.39 -14.84 7.26
C ASP A 16 1.22 -15.65 8.56
N ARG A 17 1.37 -15.00 9.72
CA ARG A 17 1.33 -15.63 11.06
C ARG A 17 1.02 -14.59 12.14
N PRO A 18 0.66 -15.00 13.37
CA PRO A 18 0.37 -14.05 14.44
C PRO A 18 1.55 -13.12 14.73
N GLY A 19 1.31 -11.82 14.75
CA GLY A 19 2.39 -10.84 14.89
C GLY A 19 1.90 -9.44 15.17
N ARG A 20 2.86 -8.53 15.42
CA ARG A 20 2.59 -7.09 15.56
C ARG A 20 3.24 -6.34 14.41
N LEU A 21 2.49 -5.47 13.76
CA LEU A 21 3.06 -4.47 12.85
C LEU A 21 3.81 -3.41 13.68
N ILE A 22 5.09 -3.26 13.40
CA ILE A 22 5.97 -2.21 13.90
C ILE A 22 6.21 -1.23 12.77
N VAL A 23 5.94 0.06 13.03
CA VAL A 23 6.20 1.14 12.09
C VAL A 23 7.16 2.14 12.72
N GLU A 24 8.22 2.45 12.00
CA GLU A 24 9.14 3.53 12.34
C GLU A 24 9.06 4.60 11.26
N TRP A 25 8.94 5.87 11.63
CA TRP A 25 8.86 6.97 10.68
C TRP A 25 9.75 8.16 11.05
N ASP A 26 10.22 8.89 10.04
CA ASP A 26 11.03 10.09 10.17
C ASP A 26 10.71 11.06 9.01
N THR A 27 11.08 12.34 9.13
CA THR A 27 10.95 13.34 8.06
C THR A 27 12.11 13.28 7.06
N ARG A 28 13.08 12.40 7.31
CA ARG A 28 14.25 12.15 6.46
C ARG A 28 14.43 10.65 6.23
N SER A 29 14.70 10.26 4.99
CA SER A 29 14.87 8.85 4.59
C SER A 29 16.02 8.11 5.27
N ARG A 30 16.95 8.82 5.94
CA ARG A 30 18.03 8.22 6.71
C ARG A 30 17.63 7.67 8.09
N PHE A 31 16.41 7.95 8.56
CA PHE A 31 15.91 7.54 9.88
C PHE A 31 16.89 7.87 11.01
N GLY A 32 17.29 9.13 11.15
CA GLY A 32 18.27 9.55 12.16
C GLY A 32 17.66 9.67 13.56
N ASN A 33 16.36 9.96 13.64
CA ASN A 33 15.62 9.96 14.91
C ASN A 33 14.19 9.44 14.66
N PRO A 34 14.04 8.14 14.36
CA PRO A 34 12.76 7.58 13.97
C PRO A 34 11.80 7.52 15.17
N ARG A 35 10.55 7.89 14.93
CA ARG A 35 9.46 7.66 15.88
C ARG A 35 8.88 6.28 15.64
N ARG A 36 8.86 5.47 16.69
CA ARG A 36 8.40 4.08 16.64
C ARG A 36 6.98 3.94 17.18
N MET A 37 6.16 3.17 16.47
CA MET A 37 4.78 2.87 16.82
C MET A 37 4.53 1.38 16.57
N VAL A 38 3.69 0.77 17.41
CA VAL A 38 3.42 -0.67 17.38
C VAL A 38 1.92 -0.90 17.47
N SER A 39 1.41 -1.78 16.62
CA SER A 39 0.02 -2.23 16.65
C SER A 39 -0.23 -3.26 17.77
N LEU A 40 -1.50 -3.59 17.98
CA LEU A 40 -1.88 -4.80 18.70
C LEU A 40 -1.43 -6.05 17.93
N ILE A 41 -1.45 -7.22 18.58
CA ILE A 41 -1.26 -8.49 17.87
C ILE A 41 -2.43 -8.65 16.89
N THR A 42 -2.12 -9.08 15.67
CA THR A 42 -3.08 -9.61 14.71
C THR A 42 -2.89 -11.12 14.58
N ASP A 43 -3.97 -11.83 14.29
CA ASP A 43 -4.01 -13.28 14.10
C ASP A 43 -5.08 -13.67 13.06
N ALA A 44 -5.39 -14.96 12.96
CA ALA A 44 -6.34 -15.49 11.99
C ALA A 44 -7.74 -14.86 12.09
N SER A 45 -8.18 -14.43 13.28
CA SER A 45 -9.48 -13.78 13.46
C SER A 45 -9.58 -12.41 12.78
N GLN A 46 -8.43 -11.81 12.47
CA GLN A 46 -8.31 -10.51 11.80
C GLN A 46 -7.67 -10.63 10.41
N ASP A 47 -7.63 -11.85 9.84
CA ASP A 47 -6.91 -12.18 8.60
C ASP A 47 -5.44 -11.73 8.62
N PHE A 48 -4.81 -11.75 9.79
CA PHE A 48 -3.44 -11.30 10.02
C PHE A 48 -3.18 -9.86 9.57
N THR A 49 -4.22 -9.03 9.53
CA THR A 49 -4.16 -7.63 9.14
C THR A 49 -3.91 -6.75 10.37
N ALA A 50 -3.01 -5.78 10.25
CA ALA A 50 -2.68 -4.86 11.33
C ALA A 50 -2.53 -3.44 10.82
N ARG A 51 -2.90 -2.48 11.68
CA ARG A 51 -2.80 -1.04 11.39
C ARG A 51 -2.18 -0.26 12.54
N VAL A 52 -1.55 0.85 12.17
CA VAL A 52 -0.97 1.84 13.08
C VAL A 52 -1.40 3.23 12.61
N ASP A 53 -1.98 4.01 13.52
CA ASP A 53 -2.23 5.43 13.31
C ASP A 53 -0.97 6.22 13.67
N LEU A 54 -0.28 6.77 12.67
CA LEU A 54 0.76 7.76 12.92
C LEU A 54 0.15 9.03 13.52
N ARG A 55 0.86 9.67 14.44
CA ARG A 55 0.41 10.87 15.16
C ARG A 55 1.54 11.86 15.31
N GLY A 56 1.22 13.15 15.48
CA GLY A 56 2.22 14.21 15.61
C GLY A 56 3.03 14.42 14.34
N LEU A 57 2.44 14.14 13.16
CA LEU A 57 3.07 14.43 11.89
C LEU A 57 3.18 15.95 11.70
N PRO A 58 4.37 16.49 11.37
CA PRO A 58 4.48 17.89 10.98
C PRO A 58 3.66 18.15 9.71
N ALA A 59 3.07 19.33 9.59
CA ALA A 59 2.26 19.69 8.42
C ALA A 59 3.09 19.76 7.13
N ASP A 60 2.47 19.39 6.01
CA ASP A 60 3.01 19.49 4.65
C ASP A 60 4.43 18.92 4.45
N GLN A 61 4.74 17.82 5.14
CA GLN A 61 6.07 17.26 5.22
C GLN A 61 6.13 15.89 4.55
N SER A 62 7.25 15.62 3.86
CA SER A 62 7.58 14.24 3.46
C SER A 62 7.84 13.39 4.70
N ILE A 63 7.06 12.32 4.85
CA ILE A 63 7.18 11.34 5.92
C ILE A 63 7.65 10.03 5.29
N PHE A 64 8.81 9.56 5.72
CA PHE A 64 9.38 8.26 5.33
C PHE A 64 9.09 7.27 6.44
N TYR A 65 8.65 6.07 6.09
CA TYR A 65 8.38 5.03 7.07
C TYR A 65 8.98 3.69 6.63
N ARG A 66 9.31 2.86 7.62
CA ARG A 66 9.59 1.44 7.44
C ARG A 66 8.62 0.64 8.30
N ALA A 67 8.02 -0.38 7.70
CA ALA A 67 7.02 -1.24 8.30
C ALA A 67 7.53 -2.68 8.30
N ARG A 68 7.47 -3.36 9.43
CA ARG A 68 7.80 -4.79 9.53
C ARG A 68 6.91 -5.46 10.55
N PHE A 69 6.72 -6.76 10.40
CA PHE A 69 6.07 -7.56 11.43
C PHE A 69 7.09 -8.15 12.38
N GLU A 70 6.69 -8.33 13.63
CA GLU A 70 7.40 -9.12 14.63
C GLU A 70 6.50 -10.29 15.03
N ASP A 71 7.02 -11.52 14.91
CA ASP A 71 6.32 -12.74 15.27
C ASP A 71 5.94 -12.73 16.76
N ALA A 72 4.66 -12.98 17.07
CA ALA A 72 4.15 -12.86 18.44
C ALA A 72 4.70 -13.92 19.41
N ARG A 73 5.25 -15.04 18.92
CA ARG A 73 5.76 -16.16 19.74
C ARG A 73 7.27 -16.09 19.95
N ARG A 74 8.01 -15.81 18.88
CA ARG A 74 9.49 -15.85 18.81
C ARG A 74 10.12 -14.46 18.84
N GLY A 75 9.35 -13.40 18.62
CA GLY A 75 9.86 -12.03 18.53
C GLY A 75 10.74 -11.78 17.30
N MET A 76 10.66 -12.65 16.29
CA MET A 76 11.51 -12.57 15.10
C MET A 76 10.94 -11.53 14.12
N PRO A 77 11.73 -10.52 13.68
CA PRO A 77 11.28 -9.51 12.75
C PRO A 77 11.28 -10.01 11.30
N SER A 78 10.34 -9.54 10.49
CA SER A 78 10.39 -9.66 9.02
C SER A 78 11.34 -8.64 8.40
N GLU A 79 11.67 -8.84 7.12
CA GLU A 79 12.25 -7.79 6.28
C GLU A 79 11.36 -6.54 6.30
N PRO A 80 11.97 -5.33 6.39
CA PRO A 80 11.21 -4.09 6.41
C PRO A 80 10.76 -3.67 5.01
N TRP A 81 9.49 -3.29 4.90
CA TRP A 81 8.97 -2.58 3.74
C TRP A 81 9.12 -1.07 3.93
N PHE A 82 9.65 -0.38 2.93
CA PHE A 82 9.83 1.07 2.95
C PHE A 82 8.71 1.77 2.19
N GLY A 83 8.24 2.89 2.76
CA GLY A 83 7.24 3.73 2.11
C GLY A 83 7.42 5.21 2.41
N HIS A 84 6.64 6.00 1.69
CA HIS A 84 6.66 7.46 1.76
C HIS A 84 5.23 7.99 1.61
N LEU A 85 4.92 9.05 2.34
CA LEU A 85 3.70 9.83 2.19
C LEU A 85 3.99 11.31 2.43
N ARG A 86 3.05 12.18 2.06
CA ARG A 86 3.05 13.59 2.49
C ARG A 86 1.92 13.83 3.49
N SER A 87 2.23 14.47 4.61
CA SER A 87 1.23 14.87 5.60
C SER A 87 0.38 16.04 5.11
N ALA A 88 -0.79 16.23 5.72
CA ALA A 88 -1.72 17.27 5.29
C ALA A 88 -1.14 18.68 5.49
N PRO A 89 -1.36 19.62 4.55
CA PRO A 89 -0.99 21.01 4.74
C PRO A 89 -1.96 21.74 5.69
N THR A 90 -1.46 22.72 6.44
CA THR A 90 -2.27 23.59 7.31
C THR A 90 -2.63 24.92 6.66
N ARG A 91 -2.15 25.18 5.45
CA ARG A 91 -2.42 26.38 4.65
C ARG A 91 -2.80 25.96 3.23
N PRO A 92 -3.64 26.75 2.52
CA PRO A 92 -3.91 26.49 1.12
C PRO A 92 -2.62 26.43 0.30
N ARG A 93 -2.51 25.41 -0.55
CA ARG A 93 -1.47 25.26 -1.56
C ARG A 93 -2.00 24.46 -2.73
N ASP A 94 -1.29 24.49 -3.85
CA ASP A 94 -1.56 23.58 -4.95
C ASP A 94 -1.32 22.14 -4.51
N ILE A 95 -2.22 21.26 -4.91
CA ILE A 95 -2.10 19.81 -4.71
C ILE A 95 -2.05 19.10 -6.06
N ARG A 96 -1.36 17.97 -6.08
CA ARG A 96 -1.42 17.03 -7.19
C ARG A 96 -1.99 15.71 -6.69
N PHE A 97 -3.06 15.24 -7.30
CA PHE A 97 -3.55 13.90 -7.01
C PHE A 97 -3.82 13.17 -8.32
N VAL A 98 -3.87 11.85 -8.22
CA VAL A 98 -4.37 10.98 -9.28
C VAL A 98 -5.61 10.26 -8.77
N TRP A 99 -6.49 9.87 -9.68
CA TRP A 99 -7.67 9.08 -9.37
C TRP A 99 -7.79 7.90 -10.33
N GLY A 100 -8.56 6.89 -9.94
CA GLY A 100 -8.72 5.67 -10.73
C GLY A 100 -9.73 4.72 -10.08
N GLY A 101 -10.07 3.66 -10.78
CA GLY A 101 -11.04 2.65 -10.38
C GLY A 101 -10.82 1.37 -11.19
N ASP A 102 -11.71 0.40 -11.02
CA ASP A 102 -11.90 -0.71 -11.97
C ASP A 102 -10.63 -1.55 -12.19
N THR A 103 -9.98 -1.91 -11.08
CA THR A 103 -8.72 -2.66 -11.08
C THR A 103 -9.00 -4.13 -11.39
N CYS A 104 -8.35 -4.63 -12.44
CA CYS A 104 -8.45 -6.01 -12.91
C CYS A 104 -9.85 -6.45 -13.41
N GLY A 105 -10.69 -5.51 -13.85
CA GLY A 105 -11.95 -5.84 -14.51
C GLY A 105 -11.77 -6.65 -15.80
N GLN A 106 -12.80 -7.43 -16.17
CA GLN A 106 -12.83 -8.23 -17.41
C GLN A 106 -11.68 -9.24 -17.56
N GLY A 107 -11.04 -9.66 -16.45
CA GLY A 107 -9.98 -10.66 -16.45
C GLY A 107 -8.58 -10.13 -16.81
N TYR A 108 -8.37 -8.82 -16.88
CA TYR A 108 -7.05 -8.23 -17.16
C TYR A 108 -6.30 -7.88 -15.87
N GLY A 109 -5.64 -8.88 -15.28
CA GLY A 109 -4.81 -8.76 -14.08
C GLY A 109 -3.36 -8.34 -14.35
N ILE A 110 -2.44 -8.77 -13.48
CA ILE A 110 -1.00 -8.46 -13.58
C ILE A 110 -0.39 -9.32 -14.70
N ASN A 111 0.15 -8.71 -15.76
CA ASN A 111 0.87 -9.42 -16.82
C ASN A 111 2.38 -9.17 -16.78
N PRO A 112 3.21 -10.13 -16.30
CA PRO A 112 4.66 -9.96 -16.22
C PRO A 112 5.34 -9.73 -17.57
N ASP A 113 4.87 -10.37 -18.64
CA ASP A 113 5.42 -10.22 -20.01
C ASP A 113 5.21 -8.79 -20.53
N PHE A 114 4.13 -8.15 -20.09
CA PHE A 114 3.86 -6.74 -20.37
C PHE A 114 4.57 -5.79 -19.39
N GLY A 115 5.26 -6.28 -18.35
CA GLY A 115 5.88 -5.45 -17.31
C GLY A 115 4.93 -5.07 -16.17
N GLY A 116 3.90 -5.88 -15.94
CA GLY A 116 2.90 -5.72 -14.89
C GLY A 116 1.81 -4.70 -15.23
N MET A 117 1.24 -4.09 -14.20
CA MET A 117 0.18 -3.08 -14.34
C MET A 117 0.79 -1.69 -14.56
N ARG A 118 1.21 -1.40 -15.80
CA ARG A 118 1.93 -0.18 -16.18
C ARG A 118 1.24 1.14 -15.78
N ILE A 119 -0.08 1.13 -15.62
CA ILE A 119 -0.84 2.32 -15.21
C ILE A 119 -0.42 2.81 -13.81
N TYR A 120 -0.15 1.90 -12.86
CA TYR A 120 0.30 2.29 -11.52
C TYR A 120 1.68 2.94 -11.54
N GLU A 121 2.59 2.45 -12.39
CA GLU A 121 3.89 3.09 -12.57
C GLU A 121 3.75 4.47 -13.21
N SER A 122 2.87 4.60 -14.21
CA SER A 122 2.55 5.87 -14.85
C SER A 122 1.98 6.89 -13.85
N MET A 123 1.10 6.46 -12.94
CA MET A 123 0.58 7.26 -11.83
C MET A 123 1.69 7.65 -10.84
N ARG A 124 2.53 6.69 -10.41
CA ARG A 124 3.65 6.93 -9.49
C ARG A 124 4.61 8.00 -10.01
N MET A 125 4.94 7.95 -11.30
CA MET A 125 5.85 8.91 -11.95
C MET A 125 5.30 10.34 -11.98
N ARG A 126 3.99 10.55 -11.81
CA ARG A 126 3.42 11.89 -11.64
C ARG A 126 3.74 12.52 -10.30
N ARG A 127 4.29 11.76 -9.35
CA ARG A 127 4.61 12.19 -7.98
C ARG A 127 3.39 12.88 -7.32
N PRO A 128 2.21 12.23 -7.28
CA PRO A 128 1.05 12.81 -6.62
C PRO A 128 1.28 12.92 -5.10
N ASP A 129 0.58 13.86 -4.47
CA ASP A 129 0.42 13.96 -3.02
C ASP A 129 -0.36 12.75 -2.47
N PHE A 130 -1.38 12.30 -3.20
CA PHE A 130 -2.18 11.11 -2.88
C PHE A 130 -2.88 10.53 -4.12
N PHE A 131 -3.35 9.29 -3.97
CA PHE A 131 -4.20 8.60 -4.93
C PHE A 131 -5.60 8.41 -4.35
N LEU A 132 -6.62 8.75 -5.13
CA LEU A 132 -8.03 8.49 -4.81
C LEU A 132 -8.54 7.31 -5.62
N HIS A 133 -8.87 6.20 -4.96
CA HIS A 133 -9.50 5.06 -5.61
C HIS A 133 -11.02 5.18 -5.53
N SER A 134 -11.69 5.16 -6.68
CA SER A 134 -13.14 5.37 -6.84
C SER A 134 -13.94 4.06 -6.88
N GLY A 135 -13.58 3.09 -6.03
CA GLY A 135 -14.24 1.77 -6.02
C GLY A 135 -13.66 0.77 -7.01
N ASP A 136 -14.18 -0.45 -6.99
CA ASP A 136 -13.77 -1.58 -7.82
C ASP A 136 -12.25 -1.85 -7.73
N VAL A 137 -11.75 -1.92 -6.50
CA VAL A 137 -10.35 -2.30 -6.21
C VAL A 137 -10.10 -3.76 -6.57
N ILE A 138 -11.14 -4.59 -6.49
CA ILE A 138 -11.17 -5.98 -6.94
C ILE A 138 -12.54 -6.29 -7.56
N TYR A 139 -12.58 -7.34 -8.37
CA TYR A 139 -13.80 -8.02 -8.81
C TYR A 139 -13.82 -9.42 -8.18
N ALA A 140 -14.74 -9.64 -7.23
CA ALA A 140 -14.83 -10.89 -6.45
C ALA A 140 -15.98 -11.80 -6.93
N ASP A 141 -16.64 -11.42 -8.02
CA ASP A 141 -17.73 -12.14 -8.68
C ASP A 141 -17.24 -13.29 -9.59
N GLY A 142 -15.94 -13.35 -9.89
CA GLY A 142 -15.33 -14.47 -10.59
C GLY A 142 -13.80 -14.45 -10.54
N PRO A 143 -13.13 -15.61 -10.76
CA PRO A 143 -11.68 -15.68 -10.80
C PRO A 143 -11.12 -14.98 -12.05
N ILE A 144 -9.90 -14.45 -11.95
CA ILE A 144 -9.14 -13.97 -13.10
C ILE A 144 -8.60 -15.20 -13.86
N PRO A 145 -8.92 -15.40 -15.15
CA PRO A 145 -8.36 -16.50 -15.92
C PRO A 145 -6.85 -16.30 -16.15
N ALA A 146 -6.10 -17.40 -16.25
CA ALA A 146 -4.66 -17.33 -16.49
C ALA A 146 -4.30 -16.66 -17.83
N GLU A 147 -5.17 -16.79 -18.85
CA GLU A 147 -4.97 -16.17 -20.16
C GLU A 147 -6.26 -15.48 -20.65
N VAL A 148 -6.09 -14.34 -21.34
CA VAL A 148 -7.16 -13.62 -22.06
C VAL A 148 -6.68 -13.28 -23.46
N THR A 149 -7.47 -13.56 -24.49
CA THR A 149 -7.18 -13.08 -25.85
C THR A 149 -7.58 -11.62 -25.97
N ALA A 150 -6.62 -10.73 -26.20
CA ALA A 150 -6.86 -9.31 -26.41
C ALA A 150 -7.51 -9.03 -27.78
N GLU A 151 -8.03 -7.82 -27.96
CA GLU A 151 -8.72 -7.39 -29.19
C GLU A 151 -7.83 -7.49 -30.44
N ASP A 152 -6.52 -7.32 -30.29
CA ASP A 152 -5.53 -7.45 -31.37
C ASP A 152 -5.10 -8.90 -31.64
N GLY A 153 -5.70 -9.87 -30.95
CA GLY A 153 -5.40 -11.30 -31.04
C GLY A 153 -4.18 -11.75 -30.22
N SER A 154 -3.50 -10.84 -29.52
CA SER A 154 -2.42 -11.20 -28.61
C SER A 154 -2.94 -11.88 -27.35
N ILE A 155 -2.09 -12.69 -26.70
CA ILE A 155 -2.44 -13.37 -25.44
C ILE A 155 -1.94 -12.54 -24.26
N TRP A 156 -2.86 -12.12 -23.42
CA TRP A 156 -2.59 -11.55 -22.10
C TRP A 156 -2.42 -12.67 -21.07
N ARG A 157 -1.28 -12.73 -20.40
CA ARG A 157 -0.99 -13.77 -19.39
C ARG A 157 -1.00 -13.18 -17.99
N ASN A 158 -1.98 -13.59 -17.19
CA ASN A 158 -2.12 -13.13 -15.82
C ASN A 158 -1.25 -13.93 -14.86
N LEU A 159 -0.60 -13.22 -13.94
CA LEU A 159 -0.12 -13.82 -12.70
C LEU A 159 -1.34 -14.10 -11.81
N VAL A 160 -1.61 -15.37 -11.58
CA VAL A 160 -2.69 -15.86 -10.72
C VAL A 160 -2.11 -16.65 -9.55
N THR A 161 -2.81 -16.70 -8.42
CA THR A 161 -2.50 -17.61 -7.32
C THR A 161 -3.28 -18.91 -7.49
N GLU A 162 -2.76 -20.00 -6.92
CA GLU A 162 -3.52 -21.25 -6.80
C GLU A 162 -4.80 -21.01 -5.99
N GLU A 163 -5.86 -21.76 -6.31
CA GLU A 163 -7.12 -21.79 -5.54
C GLU A 163 -6.96 -22.51 -4.20
#